data_AF-X0WW16-F1
#
_entry.id   AF-X0WW16-F1
#
_cell.length_a   1.000
_cell.length_b   1.000
_cell.length_c   1.000
_cell.angle_alpha   90.00
_cell.angle_beta   90.00
_cell.angle_gamma   90.00
#
_symmetry.space_group_name_H-M   'P 1'
#
loop_
_entity.id
_entity.type
_entity.pdbx_description
1 polymer ?
#
loop_
_entity_poly.entity_id
_entity_poly.type
_entity_poly.pdbx_seq_one_letter_code
_entity_poly.pdbx_strand_id
1 'polypeptide(L)'
;VEEQLVRQNIPYKIFGGLRFYDRMEIKDMLAYMKLISNPKDVVSLMRIVNVPRRKIGKTTISTIERYAQKNNMTFCEAFYQIDEIPPLSNSVKVRINSFISLMAELRNIATDNPVDEVLKEIWERTGYMNELEQEETIESMNRIENLKELHTVTEEFDEKASLIEAARAEGFILEGTMGAGGRSAENLGSGQADTEQASNFSRLDDFLEEVSLLTDLDNYDGDADSLVLMTLHNAKGLEFPIVFII
;
A
#
# COMPACT_ATOMS: atom_id res chain seq x y z
N VAL A 1 -18.29 -1.17 3.32
CA VAL A 1 -19.33 -0.31 2.67
C VAL A 1 -18.73 0.58 1.59
N GLU A 2 -17.73 1.41 1.93
CA GLU A 2 -17.07 2.33 0.98
C GLU A 2 -16.63 1.61 -0.30
N GLU A 3 -15.81 0.55 -0.20
CA GLU A 3 -15.31 -0.21 -1.35
C GLU A 3 -16.40 -0.69 -2.33
N GLN A 4 -17.54 -1.14 -1.80
CA GLN A 4 -18.64 -1.61 -2.64
C GLN A 4 -19.33 -0.45 -3.37
N LEU A 5 -19.40 0.73 -2.78
CA LEU A 5 -19.89 1.93 -3.45
C LEU A 5 -18.95 2.34 -4.58
N VAL A 6 -17.63 2.28 -4.34
CA VAL A 6 -16.61 2.55 -5.36
C VAL A 6 -16.75 1.59 -6.55
N ARG A 7 -16.80 0.29 -6.27
CA ARG A 7 -16.90 -0.77 -7.30
C ARG A 7 -18.16 -0.64 -8.14
N GLN A 8 -19.27 -0.17 -7.55
CA GLN A 8 -20.53 0.06 -8.26
C GLN A 8 -20.63 1.45 -8.89
N ASN A 9 -19.57 2.27 -8.81
CA ASN A 9 -19.53 3.64 -9.29
C ASN A 9 -20.67 4.51 -8.71
N ILE A 10 -20.98 4.30 -7.43
CA ILE A 10 -22.00 5.05 -6.67
C ILE A 10 -21.30 6.18 -5.92
N PRO A 11 -21.55 7.46 -6.27
CA PRO A 11 -20.95 8.60 -5.58
C PRO A 11 -21.32 8.63 -4.10
N TYR A 12 -20.33 8.82 -3.24
CA TYR A 12 -20.55 8.93 -1.80
C TYR A 12 -19.64 9.98 -1.16
N LYS A 13 -20.06 10.47 0.00
CA LYS A 13 -19.29 11.38 0.85
C LYS A 13 -19.30 10.90 2.29
N ILE A 14 -18.19 11.11 2.98
CA ILE A 14 -18.07 10.79 4.41
C ILE A 14 -18.27 12.05 5.24
N PHE A 15 -19.21 11.99 6.17
CA PHE A 15 -19.50 13.10 7.07
C PHE A 15 -18.75 12.91 8.40
N GLY A 16 -17.80 13.80 8.64
CA GLY A 16 -17.03 13.85 9.90
C GLY A 16 -15.96 12.75 10.04
N GLY A 17 -15.46 12.18 8.93
CA GLY A 17 -14.38 11.19 8.91
C GLY A 17 -13.59 11.23 7.59
N LEU A 18 -12.43 10.55 7.55
CA LEU A 18 -11.62 10.39 6.34
C LEU A 18 -12.08 9.16 5.53
N ARG A 19 -11.94 9.22 4.20
CA ARG A 19 -12.09 8.07 3.29
C ARG A 19 -11.18 6.93 3.72
N PHE A 20 -11.58 5.69 3.51
CA PHE A 20 -10.86 4.51 3.98
C PHE A 20 -9.37 4.56 3.62
N TYR A 21 -9.04 4.71 2.33
CA TYR A 21 -7.66 4.81 1.84
C TYR A 21 -6.97 6.15 2.15
N ASP A 22 -7.68 7.12 2.70
CA ASP A 22 -7.10 8.39 3.13
C ASP A 22 -6.53 8.38 4.55
N ARG A 23 -6.93 7.39 5.36
CA ARG A 23 -6.52 7.23 6.76
C ARG A 23 -5.01 7.00 6.87
N MET A 24 -4.40 7.50 7.93
CA MET A 24 -2.93 7.57 8.05
C MET A 24 -2.30 6.18 8.06
N GLU A 25 -2.83 5.29 8.89
CA GLU A 25 -2.42 3.90 9.04
C GLU A 25 -2.58 3.08 7.76
N ILE A 26 -3.67 3.32 7.01
CA ILE A 26 -3.91 2.64 5.72
C ILE A 26 -2.86 3.09 4.70
N LYS A 27 -2.62 4.40 4.60
CA LYS A 27 -1.59 4.92 3.71
C LYS A 27 -0.17 4.50 4.12
N ASP A 28 0.09 4.26 5.41
CA ASP A 28 1.36 3.71 5.86
C ASP A 28 1.54 2.27 5.37
N MET A 29 0.51 1.42 5.48
CA MET A 29 0.56 0.05 4.96
C MET A 29 0.73 0.03 3.44
N LEU A 30 -0.02 0.87 2.72
CA LEU A 30 0.14 1.00 1.27
C LEU A 30 1.53 1.50 0.88
N ALA A 31 2.15 2.38 1.68
CA ALA A 31 3.53 2.81 1.43
C ALA A 31 4.55 1.70 1.70
N TYR A 32 4.32 0.85 2.70
CA TYR A 32 5.12 -0.37 2.88
C TYR A 32 5.02 -1.27 1.66
N MET A 33 3.81 -1.60 1.21
CA MET A 33 3.55 -2.43 0.04
C MET A 33 4.16 -1.83 -1.25
N LYS A 34 3.99 -0.52 -1.48
CA LYS A 34 4.58 0.18 -2.62
C LYS A 34 6.09 0.17 -2.61
N LEU A 35 6.74 0.31 -1.45
CA LEU A 35 8.20 0.26 -1.35
C LEU A 35 8.74 -1.18 -1.48
N ILE A 36 7.96 -2.18 -1.07
CA ILE A 36 8.26 -3.59 -1.31
C ILE A 36 8.30 -3.85 -2.82
N SER A 37 7.21 -3.50 -3.52
CA SER A 37 7.06 -3.60 -4.98
C SER A 37 8.11 -2.78 -5.74
N ASN A 38 8.29 -1.52 -5.35
CA ASN A 38 9.19 -0.58 -6.01
C ASN A 38 10.16 0.07 -4.99
N PRO A 39 11.41 -0.44 -4.89
CA PRO A 39 12.44 0.11 -4.00
C PRO A 39 12.83 1.58 -4.31
N LYS A 40 12.47 2.08 -5.49
CA LYS A 40 12.78 3.44 -5.94
C LYS A 40 11.66 4.43 -5.61
N ASP A 41 10.58 4.01 -4.95
CA ASP A 41 9.51 4.90 -4.52
C ASP A 41 9.96 5.77 -3.33
N VAL A 42 10.51 6.94 -3.66
CA VAL A 42 10.96 7.94 -2.67
C VAL A 42 9.79 8.42 -1.80
N VAL A 43 8.58 8.54 -2.33
CA VAL A 43 7.42 9.07 -1.58
C VAL A 43 7.03 8.10 -0.48
N SER A 44 6.91 6.82 -0.83
CA SER A 44 6.64 5.76 0.14
C SER A 44 7.79 5.60 1.13
N LEU A 45 9.04 5.57 0.67
CA LEU A 45 10.23 5.52 1.54
C LEU A 45 10.20 6.63 2.58
N MET A 46 9.99 7.88 2.16
CA MET A 46 9.96 9.04 3.05
C MET A 46 8.83 9.00 4.06
N ARG A 47 7.71 8.36 3.72
CA ARG A 47 6.58 8.17 4.61
C ARG A 47 6.88 7.19 5.73
N ILE A 48 7.45 6.03 5.41
CA ILE A 48 7.56 4.91 6.35
C ILE A 48 8.94 4.73 7.00
N VAL A 49 9.98 5.41 6.52
CA VAL A 49 11.35 5.25 7.06
C VAL A 49 11.43 5.46 8.58
N ASN A 50 10.54 6.26 9.16
CA ASN A 50 10.48 6.50 10.61
C ASN A 50 9.12 6.12 11.25
N VAL A 51 8.34 5.25 10.60
CA VAL A 51 7.09 4.70 11.13
C VAL A 51 7.15 3.17 11.04
N PRO A 52 7.12 2.40 12.14
CA PRO A 52 7.29 2.75 13.56
C PRO A 52 8.53 3.60 13.86
N ARG A 53 8.59 4.24 15.03
CA ARG A 53 9.66 5.19 15.36
C ARG A 53 11.05 4.55 15.34
N ARG A 54 11.85 4.85 14.30
CA ARG A 54 13.26 4.42 14.15
C ARG A 54 14.29 5.49 14.55
N LYS A 55 13.80 6.64 15.05
CA LYS A 55 14.59 7.83 15.40
C LYS A 55 15.36 8.41 14.21
N ILE A 56 14.89 8.19 12.97
CA ILE A 56 15.48 8.76 11.74
C ILE A 56 14.83 10.14 11.53
N GLY A 57 15.52 11.19 11.95
CA GLY A 57 14.97 12.55 11.99
C GLY A 57 15.17 13.36 10.70
N LYS A 58 14.49 14.51 10.63
CA LYS A 58 14.57 15.44 9.48
C LYS A 58 16.00 15.84 9.12
N THR A 59 16.87 16.03 10.11
CA THR A 59 18.28 16.40 9.89
C THR A 59 19.08 15.31 9.19
N THR A 60 18.78 14.03 9.48
CA THR A 60 19.36 12.88 8.77
C THR A 60 18.92 12.91 7.31
N ILE A 61 17.62 13.06 7.05
CA ILE A 61 17.06 13.14 5.70
C ILE A 61 17.71 14.27 4.90
N SER A 62 17.73 15.50 5.44
CA SER A 62 18.33 16.65 4.74
C SER A 62 19.83 16.49 4.51
N THR A 63 20.50 15.69 5.33
CA THR A 63 21.92 15.36 5.12
C THR A 63 22.10 14.39 3.95
N ILE A 64 21.23 13.39 3.82
CA ILE A 64 21.21 12.46 2.69
C ILE A 64 20.87 13.22 1.39
N GLU A 65 19.84 14.07 1.40
CA GLU A 65 19.46 14.90 0.25
C GLU A 65 20.62 15.78 -0.23
N ARG A 66 21.30 16.49 0.68
CA ARG A 66 22.46 17.33 0.33
C ARG A 66 23.62 16.50 -0.23
N TYR A 67 23.86 15.30 0.31
CA TYR A 67 24.88 14.39 -0.22
C TYR A 67 24.51 13.92 -1.63
N ALA A 68 23.27 13.51 -1.84
CA ALA A 68 22.76 13.07 -3.13
C ALA A 68 22.92 14.17 -4.20
N GLN A 69 22.48 15.39 -3.89
CA GLN A 69 22.62 16.56 -4.77
C GLN A 69 24.09 16.85 -5.13
N LYS A 70 25.00 16.83 -4.14
CA LYS A 70 26.42 17.12 -4.36
C LYS A 70 27.10 16.10 -5.29
N ASN A 71 26.63 14.85 -5.25
CA ASN A 71 27.23 13.74 -6.02
C ASN A 71 26.43 13.38 -7.28
N ASN A 72 25.43 14.18 -7.67
CA ASN A 72 24.53 13.91 -8.79
C ASN A 72 23.82 12.53 -8.69
N MET A 73 23.41 12.16 -7.48
CA MET A 73 22.66 10.95 -7.19
C MET A 73 21.21 11.29 -6.85
N THR A 74 20.31 10.34 -7.06
CA THR A 74 18.95 10.37 -6.50
C THR A 74 18.98 10.13 -4.99
N PHE A 75 17.90 10.49 -4.30
CA PHE A 75 17.76 10.24 -2.87
C PHE A 75 17.88 8.75 -2.54
N CYS A 76 17.20 7.87 -3.28
CA CYS A 76 17.27 6.43 -3.05
C CYS A 76 18.68 5.88 -3.24
N GLU A 77 19.41 6.28 -4.27
CA GLU A 77 20.79 5.81 -4.48
C GLU A 77 21.70 6.20 -3.30
N ALA A 78 21.60 7.44 -2.81
CA ALA A 78 22.33 7.87 -1.62
C ALA A 78 21.86 7.11 -0.36
N PHE A 79 20.56 6.87 -0.22
CA PHE A 79 19.99 6.14 0.91
C PHE A 79 20.49 4.69 0.97
N TYR A 80 20.58 4.00 -0.18
CA TYR A 80 21.12 2.64 -0.26
C TYR A 80 22.65 2.59 -0.15
N GLN A 81 23.34 3.72 -0.23
CA GLN A 81 24.78 3.87 -0.03
C GLN A 81 25.09 4.64 1.27
N ILE A 82 24.30 4.43 2.32
CA ILE A 82 24.37 5.22 3.55
C ILE A 82 25.75 5.19 4.23
N ASP A 83 26.48 4.08 4.07
CA ASP A 83 27.80 3.90 4.64
C ASP A 83 28.85 4.84 4.02
N GLU A 84 28.66 5.24 2.77
CA GLU A 84 29.53 6.15 2.05
C GLU A 84 29.30 7.61 2.41
N ILE A 85 28.23 7.95 3.15
CA ILE A 85 27.90 9.34 3.53
C ILE A 85 28.69 9.74 4.79
N PRO A 86 29.76 10.56 4.69
CA PRO A 86 30.64 10.82 5.84
C PRO A 86 30.01 11.66 6.97
N PRO A 87 29.12 12.64 6.70
CA PRO A 87 28.47 13.43 7.76
C PRO A 87 27.53 12.67 8.70
N LEU A 88 27.14 11.43 8.38
CA LEU A 88 26.22 10.65 9.21
C LEU A 88 26.96 9.85 10.28
N SER A 89 26.43 9.85 11.51
CA SER A 89 26.98 9.02 12.58
C SER A 89 26.76 7.52 12.30
N ASN A 90 27.67 6.68 12.82
CA ASN A 90 27.53 5.22 12.71
C ASN A 90 26.20 4.71 13.27
N SER A 91 25.68 5.32 14.35
CA SER A 91 24.38 4.95 14.91
C SER A 91 23.20 5.24 13.99
N VAL A 92 23.28 6.27 13.15
CA VAL A 92 22.27 6.56 12.11
C VAL A 92 22.38 5.56 10.98
N LYS A 93 23.61 5.30 10.50
CA LYS A 93 23.89 4.32 9.43
C LYS A 93 23.36 2.93 9.77
N VAL A 94 23.65 2.44 10.99
CA VAL A 94 23.14 1.15 11.48
C VAL A 94 21.61 1.08 11.41
N ARG A 95 20.90 2.12 11.88
CA ARG A 95 19.42 2.14 11.88
C ARG A 95 18.83 2.17 10.47
N ILE A 96 19.46 2.89 9.55
CA ILE A 96 19.05 2.93 8.13
C ILE A 96 19.33 1.57 7.48
N ASN A 97 20.50 0.98 7.69
CA ASN A 97 20.84 -0.35 7.18
C ASN A 97 19.89 -1.42 7.74
N SER A 98 19.51 -1.37 9.02
CA SER A 98 18.47 -2.25 9.57
C SER A 98 17.12 -2.11 8.86
N PHE A 99 16.72 -0.88 8.51
CA PHE A 99 15.51 -0.65 7.73
C PHE A 99 15.64 -1.19 6.29
N ILE A 100 16.78 -0.98 5.64
CA ILE A 100 17.07 -1.52 4.29
C ILE A 100 16.98 -3.05 4.30
N SER A 101 17.61 -3.71 5.28
CA SER A 101 17.53 -5.17 5.45
C SER A 101 16.10 -5.64 5.66
N LEU A 102 15.34 -4.98 6.56
CA LEU A 102 13.93 -5.28 6.78
C LEU A 102 13.10 -5.21 5.49
N MET A 103 13.28 -4.16 4.68
CA MET A 103 12.56 -4.03 3.42
C MET A 103 12.98 -5.07 2.38
N ALA A 104 14.25 -5.50 2.38
CA ALA A 104 14.71 -6.58 1.52
C ALA A 104 14.11 -7.93 1.93
N GLU A 105 14.01 -8.21 3.23
CA GLU A 105 13.34 -9.39 3.76
C GLU A 105 11.85 -9.43 3.39
N LEU A 106 11.13 -8.32 3.60
CA LEU A 106 9.72 -8.21 3.23
C LEU A 106 9.48 -8.39 1.72
N ARG A 107 10.43 -7.96 0.88
CA ARG A 107 10.34 -8.19 -0.57
C ARG A 107 10.49 -9.65 -0.96
N ASN A 108 11.40 -10.38 -0.29
CA ASN A 108 11.53 -11.82 -0.52
C ASN A 108 10.24 -12.54 -0.12
N ILE A 109 9.62 -12.14 1.00
CA ILE A 109 8.32 -12.68 1.42
C ILE A 109 7.25 -12.38 0.38
N ALA A 110 7.14 -11.15 -0.10
CA ALA A 110 6.12 -10.77 -1.08
C ALA A 110 6.25 -11.43 -2.47
N THR A 111 7.37 -12.13 -2.74
CA THR A 111 7.54 -12.84 -4.01
C THR A 111 6.63 -14.06 -4.13
N ASP A 112 6.43 -14.79 -3.02
CA ASP A 112 5.76 -16.10 -3.04
C ASP A 112 4.53 -16.18 -2.12
N ASN A 113 4.20 -15.10 -1.40
CA ASN A 113 3.10 -15.11 -0.43
C ASN A 113 1.92 -14.23 -0.92
N PRO A 114 0.68 -14.58 -0.52
CA PRO A 114 -0.51 -13.74 -0.69
C PRO A 114 -0.35 -12.35 -0.04
N VAL A 115 -1.19 -11.40 -0.46
CA VAL A 115 -1.12 -10.01 -0.01
C VAL A 115 -1.48 -9.88 1.48
N ASP A 116 -2.44 -10.65 1.97
CA ASP A 116 -2.82 -10.66 3.39
C ASP A 116 -1.67 -11.14 4.29
N GLU A 117 -0.95 -12.18 3.86
CA GLU A 117 0.24 -12.68 4.56
C GLU A 117 1.38 -11.65 4.53
N VAL A 118 1.60 -10.96 3.40
CA VAL A 118 2.56 -9.86 3.31
C VAL A 118 2.18 -8.73 4.28
N LEU A 119 0.90 -8.38 4.40
CA LEU A 119 0.43 -7.38 5.34
C LEU A 119 0.67 -7.79 6.80
N LYS A 120 0.39 -9.05 7.16
CA LYS A 120 0.69 -9.61 8.49
C LYS A 120 2.20 -9.55 8.80
N GLU A 121 3.05 -9.91 7.84
CA GLU A 121 4.51 -9.86 7.99
C GLU A 121 5.03 -8.41 8.13
N ILE A 122 4.41 -7.44 7.45
CA ILE A 122 4.68 -6.02 7.69
C ILE A 122 4.36 -5.67 9.14
N TRP A 123 3.20 -6.06 9.68
CA TRP A 123 2.84 -5.75 11.06
C TRP A 123 3.82 -6.31 12.08
N GLU A 124 4.17 -7.59 11.94
CA GLU A 124 5.04 -8.30 12.87
C GLU A 124 6.48 -7.77 12.81
N ARG A 125 7.09 -7.74 11.62
CA ARG A 125 8.51 -7.39 11.49
C ARG A 125 8.80 -5.91 11.75
N THR A 126 7.84 -5.03 11.45
CA THR A 126 8.01 -3.61 11.72
C THR A 126 7.68 -3.25 13.17
N GLY A 127 6.86 -4.06 13.85
CA GLY A 127 6.30 -3.77 15.16
C GLY A 127 5.19 -2.71 15.13
N TYR A 128 4.54 -2.48 13.98
CA TYR A 128 3.53 -1.42 13.82
C TYR A 128 2.33 -1.61 14.74
N MET A 129 1.76 -2.82 14.77
CA MET A 129 0.64 -3.13 15.67
C MET A 129 1.06 -3.01 17.13
N ASN A 130 2.26 -3.49 17.47
CA ASN A 130 2.79 -3.41 18.83
C ASN A 130 2.92 -1.95 19.33
N GLU A 131 3.35 -1.00 18.48
CA GLU A 131 3.42 0.43 18.86
C GLU A 131 2.01 0.98 19.16
N LEU A 132 1.01 0.66 18.32
CA LEU A 132 -0.38 1.11 18.52
C LEU A 132 -1.04 0.50 19.76
N GLU A 133 -0.79 -0.80 20.00
CA GLU A 133 -1.33 -1.51 21.17
C GLU A 133 -0.78 -0.92 22.47
N GLN A 134 0.50 -0.52 22.50
CA GLN A 134 1.13 0.10 23.66
C GLN A 134 0.64 1.54 23.93
N GLU A 135 0.10 2.23 22.93
CA GLU A 135 -0.45 3.57 23.12
C GLU A 135 -1.75 3.56 23.96
N GLU A 136 -2.52 2.45 23.94
CA GLU A 136 -3.75 2.25 24.72
C GLU A 136 -4.77 3.42 24.65
N THR A 137 -4.82 4.15 23.53
CA THR A 137 -5.74 5.27 23.33
C THR A 137 -6.94 4.85 22.47
N ILE A 138 -8.05 5.59 22.57
CA ILE A 138 -9.21 5.41 21.68
C ILE A 138 -8.79 5.57 20.21
N GLU A 139 -7.91 6.53 19.93
CA GLU A 139 -7.39 6.76 18.58
C GLU A 139 -6.57 5.56 18.09
N SER A 140 -5.67 5.00 18.92
CA SER A 140 -4.87 3.83 18.52
C SER A 140 -5.72 2.58 18.34
N MET A 141 -6.76 2.37 19.17
CA MET A 141 -7.74 1.29 18.99
C MET A 141 -8.49 1.41 17.66
N ASN A 142 -8.95 2.61 17.29
CA ASN A 142 -9.60 2.85 16.00
C ASN A 142 -8.64 2.57 14.83
N ARG A 143 -7.35 2.95 14.95
CA ARG A 143 -6.35 2.66 13.91
C ARG A 143 -6.12 1.15 13.76
N ILE A 144 -6.10 0.39 14.86
CA ILE A 144 -6.00 -1.07 14.83
C ILE A 144 -7.22 -1.69 14.13
N GLU A 145 -8.43 -1.20 14.41
CA GLU A 145 -9.65 -1.65 13.73
C GLU A 145 -9.58 -1.39 12.23
N ASN A 146 -9.13 -0.21 11.82
CA ASN A 146 -8.94 0.13 10.41
C ASN A 146 -7.92 -0.79 9.71
N LEU A 147 -6.83 -1.14 10.39
CA LEU A 147 -5.83 -2.08 9.87
C LEU A 147 -6.40 -3.49 9.74
N LYS A 148 -7.25 -3.94 10.67
CA LYS A 148 -7.94 -5.23 10.56
C LYS A 148 -8.92 -5.26 9.40
N GLU A 149 -9.63 -4.16 9.15
CA GLU A 149 -10.48 -4.03 7.96
C GLU A 149 -9.65 -4.12 6.67
N LEU A 150 -8.49 -3.45 6.61
CA LEU A 150 -7.59 -3.55 5.45
C LEU A 150 -7.14 -4.99 5.20
N HIS A 151 -6.92 -5.74 6.27
CA HIS A 151 -6.56 -7.14 6.16
C HIS A 151 -7.68 -8.00 5.59
N THR A 152 -8.93 -7.77 5.99
CA THR A 152 -10.08 -8.42 5.35
C THR A 152 -10.17 -8.07 3.86
N VAL A 153 -9.89 -6.82 3.48
CA VAL A 153 -9.82 -6.42 2.05
C VAL A 153 -8.72 -7.18 1.30
N THR A 154 -7.55 -7.39 1.91
CA THR A 154 -6.48 -8.19 1.29
C THR A 154 -6.84 -9.67 1.18
N GLU A 155 -7.50 -10.24 2.19
CA GLU A 155 -7.99 -11.63 2.14
C GLU A 155 -9.00 -11.84 1.01
N GLU A 156 -10.00 -10.94 0.89
CA GLU A 156 -10.99 -10.99 -0.19
C GLU A 156 -10.34 -10.89 -1.58
N PHE A 157 -9.30 -10.04 -1.71
CA PHE A 157 -8.52 -9.93 -2.94
C PHE A 157 -7.79 -11.23 -3.27
N ASP A 158 -7.10 -11.83 -2.29
CA ASP A 158 -6.33 -13.06 -2.47
C ASP A 158 -7.22 -14.27 -2.79
N GLU A 159 -8.40 -14.36 -2.16
CA GLU A 159 -9.42 -15.36 -2.48
C GLU A 159 -9.87 -15.24 -3.94
N LYS A 160 -10.21 -14.02 -4.38
CA LYS A 160 -10.63 -13.75 -5.76
C LYS A 160 -9.51 -14.04 -6.76
N ALA A 161 -8.27 -13.65 -6.46
CA ALA A 161 -7.11 -13.94 -7.30
C ALA A 161 -6.90 -15.46 -7.46
N SER A 162 -7.00 -16.21 -6.36
CA SER A 162 -6.87 -17.66 -6.35
C SER A 162 -7.98 -18.35 -7.15
N LEU A 163 -9.22 -17.87 -7.07
CA LEU A 163 -10.33 -18.36 -7.90
C LEU A 163 -10.09 -18.12 -9.40
N ILE A 164 -9.56 -16.95 -9.76
CA ILE A 164 -9.23 -16.61 -11.16
C ILE A 164 -8.10 -17.51 -11.68
N GLU A 165 -7.06 -17.73 -10.88
CA GLU A 165 -5.95 -18.62 -11.23
C GLU A 165 -6.43 -20.07 -11.42
N ALA A 166 -7.30 -20.57 -10.53
CA ALA A 166 -7.89 -21.91 -10.66
C ALA A 166 -8.74 -22.03 -11.93
N ALA A 167 -9.60 -21.05 -12.22
CA ALA A 167 -10.41 -21.04 -13.44
C ALA A 167 -9.54 -21.01 -14.71
N ARG A 168 -8.45 -20.21 -14.71
CA ARG A 168 -7.47 -20.18 -15.82
C ARG A 168 -6.78 -21.53 -15.99
N ALA A 169 -6.41 -22.21 -14.90
CA ALA A 169 -5.78 -23.53 -14.95
C ALA A 169 -6.71 -24.61 -15.52
N GLU A 170 -8.02 -24.47 -15.31
CA GLU A 170 -9.05 -25.34 -15.90
C GLU A 170 -9.43 -24.98 -17.35
N GLY A 171 -8.83 -23.94 -17.93
CA GLY A 171 -9.05 -23.54 -19.32
C GLY A 171 -10.31 -22.68 -19.53
N PHE A 172 -10.90 -22.13 -18.47
CA PHE A 172 -11.98 -21.14 -18.60
C PHE A 172 -11.41 -19.77 -18.99
N ILE A 173 -11.96 -19.18 -20.06
CA ILE A 173 -11.72 -17.78 -20.41
C ILE A 173 -12.74 -16.93 -19.63
N LEU A 174 -12.29 -16.26 -18.58
CA LEU A 174 -13.09 -15.24 -17.90
C LEU A 174 -12.92 -13.91 -18.64
N GLU A 175 -13.91 -13.50 -19.45
CA GLU A 175 -13.98 -12.14 -19.99
C GLU A 175 -14.35 -11.17 -18.86
N GLY A 176 -13.47 -10.22 -18.53
CA GLY A 176 -13.86 -8.98 -17.82
C GLY A 176 -13.40 -8.76 -16.38
N THR A 177 -12.43 -9.49 -15.83
CA THR A 177 -11.78 -9.11 -14.56
C THR A 177 -10.39 -8.50 -14.80
N MET A 178 -10.04 -7.48 -14.00
CA MET A 178 -9.01 -6.47 -14.24
C MET A 178 -7.60 -7.03 -14.50
N GLY A 179 -6.79 -6.23 -15.21
CA GLY A 179 -5.52 -6.55 -15.90
C GLY A 179 -4.53 -7.42 -15.11
N ALA A 180 -3.60 -8.15 -15.73
CA ALA A 180 -2.98 -7.95 -17.03
C ALA A 180 -2.71 -9.28 -17.76
N GLY A 181 -2.48 -9.20 -19.08
CA GLY A 181 -1.57 -10.14 -19.74
C GLY A 181 -2.12 -11.48 -20.21
N GLY A 182 -3.38 -11.55 -20.67
CA GLY A 182 -3.79 -12.62 -21.58
C GLY A 182 -3.08 -12.46 -22.93
N ARG A 183 -1.87 -13.02 -23.10
CA ARG A 183 -1.30 -13.27 -24.43
C ARG A 183 -1.31 -14.76 -24.70
N SER A 184 -2.26 -15.11 -25.56
CA SER A 184 -2.39 -16.33 -26.32
C SER A 184 -1.04 -16.95 -26.65
N ALA A 185 -0.89 -18.23 -26.32
CA ALA A 185 0.10 -19.10 -26.92
C ALA A 185 -0.12 -19.08 -28.44
N GLU A 186 0.75 -18.37 -29.18
CA GLU A 186 1.09 -18.58 -30.59
C GLU A 186 1.93 -17.41 -31.11
N ASN A 187 3.28 -17.51 -31.03
CA ASN A 187 4.12 -17.13 -32.16
C ASN A 187 5.55 -17.70 -32.04
N LEU A 188 5.90 -18.58 -32.96
CA LEU A 188 7.27 -19.00 -33.25
C LEU A 188 7.95 -17.93 -34.11
N GLY A 189 9.09 -17.40 -33.68
CA GLY A 189 9.89 -16.48 -34.50
C GLY A 189 11.20 -16.06 -33.85
N SER A 190 12.31 -16.54 -34.41
CA SER A 190 13.69 -16.26 -34.04
C SER A 190 14.07 -14.79 -34.11
N GLY A 191 14.61 -14.23 -33.00
CA GLY A 191 15.28 -12.93 -32.96
C GLY A 191 15.77 -12.62 -31.55
N GLN A 192 17.08 -12.63 -31.34
CA GLN A 192 17.74 -12.34 -30.05
C GLN A 192 17.69 -10.85 -29.70
N ALA A 193 17.71 -10.60 -28.38
CA ALA A 193 17.97 -9.35 -27.68
C ALA A 193 16.85 -8.29 -27.72
N ASP A 194 15.91 -8.41 -26.79
CA ASP A 194 15.29 -7.32 -25.99
C ASP A 194 14.07 -7.88 -25.24
N THR A 195 14.26 -8.90 -24.40
CA THR A 195 13.18 -9.55 -23.62
C THR A 195 13.50 -9.57 -22.12
N GLU A 196 14.08 -8.50 -21.59
CA GLU A 196 14.18 -8.26 -20.16
C GLU A 196 13.25 -7.10 -19.80
N GLN A 197 12.34 -7.33 -18.84
CA GLN A 197 11.24 -6.46 -18.38
C GLN A 197 9.89 -6.65 -19.08
N ALA A 198 9.45 -7.90 -19.26
CA ALA A 198 8.04 -8.17 -18.99
C ALA A 198 7.91 -8.20 -17.46
N SER A 199 7.29 -7.18 -16.86
CA SER A 199 6.93 -7.19 -15.46
C SER A 199 6.00 -8.38 -15.21
N ASN A 200 6.56 -9.47 -14.67
CA ASN A 200 5.78 -10.38 -13.84
C ASN A 200 5.29 -9.53 -12.67
N PHE A 201 4.09 -8.97 -12.80
CA PHE A 201 3.44 -8.31 -11.68
C PHE A 201 3.21 -9.38 -10.62
N SER A 202 3.78 -9.16 -9.45
CA SER A 202 3.50 -9.99 -8.28
C SER A 202 2.05 -9.79 -7.87
N ARG A 203 1.44 -10.73 -7.16
CA ARG A 203 0.07 -10.59 -6.65
C ARG A 203 -0.12 -9.28 -5.84
N LEU A 204 0.95 -8.82 -5.19
CA LEU A 204 1.01 -7.52 -4.53
C LEU A 204 0.87 -6.33 -5.49
N ASP A 205 1.47 -6.39 -6.67
CA ASP A 205 1.37 -5.33 -7.67
C ASP A 205 -0.07 -5.22 -8.22
N ASP A 206 -0.71 -6.36 -8.49
CA ASP A 206 -2.11 -6.41 -8.93
C ASP A 206 -3.04 -5.79 -7.87
N PHE A 207 -2.80 -6.06 -6.58
CA PHE A 207 -3.54 -5.43 -5.48
C PHE A 207 -3.32 -3.91 -5.45
N LEU A 208 -2.08 -3.46 -5.59
CA LEU A 208 -1.76 -2.03 -5.59
C LEU A 208 -2.38 -1.29 -6.78
N GLU A 209 -2.50 -1.95 -7.93
CA GLU A 209 -3.23 -1.42 -9.09
C GLU A 209 -4.75 -1.35 -8.82
N GLU A 210 -5.36 -2.41 -8.27
CA GLU A 210 -6.78 -2.40 -7.89
C GLU A 210 -7.07 -1.27 -6.90
N VAL A 211 -6.25 -1.11 -5.86
CA VAL A 211 -6.38 -0.01 -4.89
C VAL A 211 -6.23 1.35 -5.57
N SER A 212 -5.26 1.52 -6.49
CA SER A 212 -5.10 2.79 -7.21
C SER A 212 -6.36 3.17 -7.97
N LEU A 213 -6.97 2.21 -8.68
CA LEU A 213 -8.18 2.41 -9.45
C LEU A 213 -9.38 2.75 -8.55
N LEU A 214 -9.51 2.09 -7.40
CA LEU A 214 -10.54 2.42 -6.41
C LEU A 214 -10.35 3.86 -5.87
N THR A 215 -9.12 4.25 -5.55
CA THR A 215 -8.85 5.60 -5.04
C THR A 215 -9.06 6.71 -6.09
N ASP A 216 -8.87 6.42 -7.37
CA ASP A 216 -9.12 7.37 -8.45
C ASP A 216 -10.63 7.59 -8.65
N LEU A 217 -11.44 6.53 -8.54
CA LEU A 217 -12.90 6.60 -8.58
C LEU A 217 -13.47 7.40 -7.39
N ASP A 218 -12.83 7.31 -6.22
CA ASP A 218 -13.23 8.04 -5.02
C ASP A 218 -13.01 9.56 -5.09
N ASN A 219 -12.25 10.06 -6.06
CA ASN A 219 -11.97 11.49 -6.23
C ASN A 219 -13.07 12.26 -7.01
N TYR A 220 -14.27 11.68 -7.16
CA TYR A 220 -15.38 12.30 -7.88
C TYR A 220 -16.04 13.47 -7.09
N ASP A 221 -16.55 14.45 -7.84
CA ASP A 221 -16.91 15.81 -7.41
C ASP A 221 -17.83 15.92 -6.17
N GLY A 222 -17.47 16.83 -5.26
CA GLY A 222 -18.18 17.09 -3.99
C GLY A 222 -19.54 17.79 -4.10
N ASP A 223 -19.95 18.17 -5.32
CA ASP A 223 -21.24 18.81 -5.63
C ASP A 223 -22.28 17.81 -6.23
N ALA A 224 -21.92 16.53 -6.39
CA ALA A 224 -22.82 15.52 -6.92
C ALA A 224 -23.83 15.00 -5.86
N ASP A 225 -25.04 14.69 -6.33
CA ASP A 225 -26.06 13.98 -5.54
C ASP A 225 -25.50 12.59 -5.16
N SER A 226 -25.18 12.40 -3.88
CA SER A 226 -24.31 11.33 -3.39
C SER A 226 -24.79 10.77 -2.05
N LEU A 227 -24.48 9.50 -1.80
CA LEU A 227 -24.77 8.84 -0.52
C LEU A 227 -23.92 9.44 0.59
N VAL A 228 -24.49 9.59 1.79
CA VAL A 228 -23.76 10.11 2.95
C VAL A 228 -23.46 8.98 3.91
N LEU A 229 -22.17 8.71 4.14
CA LEU A 229 -21.70 7.78 5.14
C LEU A 229 -21.28 8.55 6.38
N MET A 230 -21.72 8.10 7.55
CA MET A 230 -21.36 8.72 8.83
C MET A 230 -21.47 7.73 9.97
N THR A 231 -20.75 8.00 11.06
CA THR A 231 -20.99 7.28 12.31
C THR A 231 -22.31 7.74 12.93
N LEU A 232 -22.94 6.88 13.73
CA LEU A 232 -24.21 7.20 14.40
C LEU A 232 -24.10 8.46 15.28
N HIS A 233 -22.93 8.70 15.87
CA HIS A 233 -22.65 9.89 16.66
C HIS A 233 -22.76 11.19 15.84
N ASN A 234 -22.32 11.14 14.57
CA ASN A 234 -22.36 12.29 13.66
C ASN A 234 -23.75 12.52 13.05
N ALA A 235 -24.66 11.54 13.12
CA ALA A 235 -26.02 11.65 12.59
C ALA A 235 -26.94 12.55 13.44
N LYS A 236 -26.51 12.96 14.65
CA LYS A 236 -27.36 13.71 15.58
C LYS A 236 -27.79 15.06 15.00
N GLY A 237 -29.10 15.24 14.84
CA GLY A 237 -29.70 16.46 14.32
C GLY A 237 -29.74 16.55 12.79
N LEU A 238 -29.39 15.47 12.09
CA LEU A 238 -29.58 15.33 10.66
C LEU A 238 -30.82 14.48 10.37
N GLU A 239 -31.51 14.78 9.26
CA GLU A 239 -32.68 14.04 8.79
C GLU A 239 -32.47 13.66 7.32
N PHE A 240 -32.75 12.40 6.99
CA PHE A 240 -32.62 11.86 5.63
C PHE A 240 -33.91 11.12 5.24
N PRO A 241 -34.36 11.17 3.98
CA PRO A 241 -35.54 10.45 3.53
C PRO A 241 -35.42 8.93 3.63
N ILE A 242 -34.20 8.40 3.43
CA ILE A 242 -33.88 6.97 3.47
C ILE A 242 -32.59 6.82 4.28
N VAL A 243 -32.59 5.89 5.25
CA VAL A 243 -31.44 5.60 6.12
C VAL A 243 -31.22 4.09 6.15
N PHE A 244 -29.97 3.68 5.95
CA PHE A 244 -29.51 2.31 6.18
C PHE A 244 -28.65 2.29 7.45
N ILE A 245 -28.93 1.35 8.36
CA ILE A 245 -28.11 1.09 9.55
C ILE A 245 -27.48 -0.28 9.33
N ILE A 246 -26.16 -0.33 9.41
CA ILE A 246 -25.32 -1.51 9.12
C ILE A 246 -24.59 -1.88 10.42
#